data_AF-A0A7S2NKH9-F1
#
_entry.id   AF-A0A7S2NKH9-F1
#
_cell.length_a   1.000
_cell.length_b   1.000
_cell.length_c   1.000
_cell.angle_alpha   90.00
_cell.angle_beta   90.00
_cell.angle_gamma   90.00
#
_symmetry.space_group_name_H-M   'P 1'
#
loop_
_entity.id
_entity.type
_entity.pdbx_description
1 polymer ?
#
loop_
_entity_poly.entity_id
_entity_poly.type
_entity_poly.pdbx_seq_one_letter_code
_entity_poly.pdbx_strand_id
1 'polypeptide(L)'
;ASQAGPQEAPTDPDTWLWSLPGLGRLLHALLQCREEVMRVLGKQKFHRALLPAVEHAPAVRKAVNKARLDFRYVLRDLIGKRLVESVAGNVHSSGTVLHLTPAGQQAVHSA
;
A
#
# COMPACT_ATOMS: atom_id res chain seq x y z
N ALA A 1 21.06 -28.99 -33.68
CA ALA A 1 20.36 -27.70 -33.49
C ALA A 1 19.90 -27.63 -32.05
N SER A 2 20.70 -27.00 -31.18
CA SER A 2 20.37 -26.86 -29.76
C SER A 2 19.45 -25.65 -29.62
N GLN A 3 18.21 -25.88 -29.20
CA GLN A 3 17.27 -24.81 -28.86
C GLN A 3 17.86 -24.00 -27.70
N ALA A 4 18.24 -22.76 -27.98
CA ALA A 4 18.54 -21.78 -26.94
C ALA A 4 17.23 -21.43 -26.23
N GLY A 5 16.99 -22.05 -25.07
CA GLY A 5 16.05 -21.51 -24.09
C GLY A 5 16.52 -20.13 -23.63
N PRO A 6 15.64 -19.26 -23.13
CA PRO A 6 15.99 -17.88 -22.75
C PRO A 6 17.00 -17.92 -21.58
N GLN A 7 18.28 -17.86 -21.92
CA GLN A 7 19.37 -17.73 -20.98
C GLN A 7 19.35 -16.30 -20.42
N GLU A 8 19.41 -16.27 -19.09
CA GLU A 8 19.81 -15.15 -18.24
C GLU A 8 18.76 -14.04 -18.06
N ALA A 9 17.73 -14.35 -17.26
CA ALA A 9 17.19 -13.33 -16.37
C ALA A 9 18.35 -12.79 -15.50
N PRO A 10 18.60 -11.47 -15.47
CA PRO A 10 19.61 -10.87 -14.60
C PRO A 10 19.44 -11.35 -13.15
N THR A 11 20.51 -11.79 -12.51
CA THR A 11 20.53 -12.31 -11.13
C THR A 11 20.22 -11.26 -10.07
N ASP A 12 20.28 -9.99 -10.45
CA ASP A 12 19.96 -8.85 -9.59
C ASP A 12 18.45 -8.52 -9.64
N PRO A 13 17.70 -8.68 -8.54
CA PRO A 13 16.27 -8.37 -8.47
C PRO A 13 15.96 -6.92 -8.85
N ASP A 14 16.88 -5.98 -8.59
CA ASP A 14 16.69 -4.56 -8.89
C ASP A 14 16.78 -4.28 -10.39
N THR A 15 17.55 -5.09 -11.11
CA THR A 15 17.64 -5.04 -12.58
C THR A 15 16.35 -5.55 -13.24
N TRP A 16 15.65 -6.50 -12.61
CA TRP A 16 14.40 -7.06 -13.12
C TRP A 16 13.25 -6.05 -13.11
N LEU A 17 13.20 -5.19 -12.09
CA LEU A 17 12.15 -4.19 -11.94
C LEU A 17 12.09 -3.24 -13.15
N TRP A 18 13.24 -2.76 -13.63
CA TRP A 18 13.29 -1.84 -14.77
C TRP A 18 12.95 -2.48 -16.12
N SER A 19 13.04 -3.81 -16.22
CA SER A 19 12.73 -4.54 -17.45
C SER A 19 11.23 -4.66 -17.73
N LEU A 20 10.37 -4.32 -16.75
CA LEU A 20 8.92 -4.42 -16.88
C LEU A 20 8.32 -3.11 -17.45
N PRO A 21 7.87 -3.10 -18.73
CA PRO A 21 7.27 -1.92 -19.31
C PRO A 21 6.03 -1.50 -18.52
N GLY A 22 6.08 -0.31 -17.92
CA GLY A 22 4.99 0.26 -17.12
C GLY A 22 5.14 0.08 -15.61
N LEU A 23 6.20 -0.55 -15.10
CA LEU A 23 6.44 -0.66 -13.65
C LEU A 23 6.51 0.71 -12.98
N GLY A 24 7.20 1.69 -13.58
CA GLY A 24 7.28 3.05 -13.02
C GLY A 24 5.89 3.67 -12.82
N ARG A 25 4.95 3.44 -13.74
CA ARG A 25 3.56 3.91 -13.60
C ARG A 25 2.84 3.19 -12.46
N LEU A 26 3.06 1.88 -12.32
CA LEU A 26 2.49 1.09 -11.23
C LEU A 26 3.01 1.56 -9.87
N LEU A 27 4.33 1.75 -9.74
CA LEU A 27 4.96 2.24 -8.51
C LEU A 27 4.46 3.63 -8.14
N HIS A 28 4.36 4.53 -9.12
CA HIS A 28 3.83 5.88 -8.90
C HIS A 28 2.36 5.84 -8.47
N ALA A 29 1.54 4.98 -9.10
CA ALA A 29 0.15 4.83 -8.72
C ALA A 29 -0.02 4.23 -7.31
N LEU A 30 0.83 3.26 -6.94
CA LEU A 30 0.88 2.70 -5.60
C LEU A 30 1.29 3.76 -4.56
N LEU A 31 2.28 4.60 -4.87
CA LEU A 31 2.69 5.74 -4.02
C LEU A 31 1.53 6.70 -3.75
N GLN A 32 0.80 7.10 -4.80
CA GLN A 32 -0.38 7.95 -4.65
C GLN A 32 -1.45 7.30 -3.75
N CYS A 33 -1.70 6.01 -3.92
CA CYS A 33 -2.66 5.30 -3.08
C CYS A 33 -2.21 5.25 -1.62
N ARG A 34 -0.91 5.01 -1.35
CA ARG A 34 -0.34 5.03 0.01
C ARG A 34 -0.55 6.40 0.65
N GLU A 35 -0.21 7.48 -0.05
CA GLU A 35 -0.36 8.84 0.45
C GLU A 35 -1.80 9.15 0.84
N GLU A 36 -2.79 8.75 0.02
CA GLU A 36 -4.19 8.94 0.36
C GLU A 36 -4.59 8.19 1.63
N VAL A 37 -4.17 6.92 1.77
CA VAL A 37 -4.47 6.11 2.95
C VAL A 37 -3.83 6.70 4.21
N MET A 38 -2.55 7.05 4.13
CA MET A 38 -1.80 7.65 5.24
C MET A 38 -2.39 9.00 5.63
N ARG A 39 -2.83 9.82 4.65
CA ARG A 39 -3.51 11.09 4.90
C ARG A 39 -4.87 10.91 5.57
N VAL A 40 -5.66 9.93 5.14
CA VAL A 40 -6.96 9.62 5.78
C VAL A 40 -6.74 9.20 7.22
N LEU A 41 -5.80 8.29 7.49
CA LEU A 41 -5.46 7.83 8.84
C LEU A 41 -4.85 8.94 9.71
N GLY A 42 -4.01 9.79 9.12
CA GLY A 42 -3.39 10.93 9.78
C GLY A 42 -4.41 11.94 10.33
N LYS A 43 -5.56 12.08 9.66
CA LYS A 43 -6.67 12.95 10.09
C LYS A 43 -7.55 12.33 11.18
N GLN A 44 -7.43 11.04 11.47
CA GLN A 44 -8.27 10.37 12.46
C GLN A 44 -7.75 10.60 13.88
N LYS A 45 -8.67 10.64 14.84
CA LYS A 45 -8.32 10.70 16.26
C LYS A 45 -7.50 9.46 16.63
N PHE A 46 -6.34 9.69 17.25
CA PHE A 46 -5.37 8.64 17.61
C PHE A 46 -4.80 7.84 16.42
N HIS A 47 -4.86 8.38 15.19
CA HIS A 47 -4.32 7.76 14.00
C HIS A 47 -4.84 6.34 13.73
N ARG A 48 -6.12 6.11 14.07
CA ARG A 48 -6.78 4.81 13.91
C ARG A 48 -8.15 4.93 13.26
N ALA A 49 -8.51 3.96 12.42
CA ALA A 49 -9.85 3.85 11.85
C ALA A 49 -10.19 2.40 11.51
N LEU A 50 -11.48 2.11 11.43
CA LEU A 50 -11.96 0.83 10.90
C LEU A 50 -11.53 0.68 9.44
N LEU A 51 -11.06 -0.52 9.08
CA LEU A 51 -10.59 -0.82 7.73
C LEU A 51 -11.63 -0.46 6.64
N PRO A 52 -12.92 -0.79 6.77
CA PRO A 52 -13.93 -0.36 5.78
C PRO A 52 -14.05 1.16 5.65
N ALA A 53 -13.85 1.92 6.74
CA ALA A 53 -13.92 3.38 6.70
C ALA A 53 -12.74 3.99 5.92
N VAL A 54 -11.56 3.39 6.01
CA VAL A 54 -10.38 3.80 5.24
C VAL A 54 -10.51 3.39 3.78
N GLU A 55 -10.93 2.14 3.52
CA GLU A 55 -11.13 1.60 2.17
C GLU A 55 -12.16 2.41 1.38
N HIS A 56 -13.27 2.76 2.02
CA HIS A 56 -14.36 3.51 1.39
C HIS A 56 -14.21 5.02 1.45
N ALA A 57 -13.12 5.55 2.02
CA ALA A 57 -12.85 6.97 2.02
C ALA A 57 -12.79 7.49 0.57
N PRO A 58 -13.50 8.60 0.21
CA PRO A 58 -13.64 9.03 -1.18
C PRO A 58 -12.30 9.23 -1.90
N ALA A 59 -11.30 9.79 -1.20
CA ALA A 59 -9.98 10.06 -1.77
C ALA A 59 -9.18 8.76 -2.04
N VAL A 60 -9.22 7.80 -1.11
CA VAL A 60 -8.61 6.47 -1.25
C VAL A 60 -9.27 5.73 -2.41
N ARG A 61 -10.60 5.64 -2.42
CA ARG A 61 -11.35 4.96 -3.47
C ARG A 61 -11.07 5.56 -4.86
N LYS A 62 -10.98 6.90 -4.95
CA LYS A 62 -10.62 7.59 -6.20
C LYS A 62 -9.21 7.23 -6.66
N ALA A 63 -8.22 7.25 -5.77
CA ALA A 63 -6.84 6.91 -6.12
C ALA A 63 -6.68 5.45 -6.52
N VAL A 64 -7.25 4.52 -5.75
CA VAL A 64 -7.22 3.07 -6.02
C VAL A 64 -7.88 2.75 -7.36
N ASN A 65 -9.06 3.32 -7.63
CA ASN A 65 -9.76 3.13 -8.91
C ASN A 65 -8.96 3.71 -10.09
N LYS A 66 -8.41 4.92 -9.94
CA LYS A 66 -7.56 5.55 -10.98
C LYS A 66 -6.32 4.70 -11.27
N ALA A 67 -5.75 4.10 -10.23
CA ALA A 67 -4.59 3.22 -10.32
C ALA A 67 -4.93 1.83 -10.87
N ARG A 68 -6.22 1.46 -10.98
CA ARG A 68 -6.71 0.10 -11.29
C ARG A 68 -6.11 -0.94 -10.33
N LEU A 69 -5.91 -0.55 -9.07
CA LEU A 69 -5.41 -1.41 -8.00
C LEU A 69 -6.57 -1.92 -7.15
N ASP A 70 -6.34 -3.06 -6.48
CA ASP A 70 -7.16 -3.46 -5.34
C ASP A 70 -6.59 -2.83 -4.06
N PHE A 71 -7.45 -2.31 -3.19
CA PHE A 71 -7.05 -1.74 -1.90
C PHE A 71 -6.21 -2.72 -1.07
N ARG A 72 -6.44 -4.03 -1.19
CA ARG A 72 -5.67 -5.09 -0.50
C ARG A 72 -4.18 -5.03 -0.81
N TYR A 73 -3.79 -4.64 -2.03
CA TYR A 73 -2.39 -4.50 -2.38
C TYR A 73 -1.75 -3.29 -1.69
N VAL A 74 -2.48 -2.17 -1.61
CA VAL A 74 -2.04 -0.97 -0.89
C VAL A 74 -1.89 -1.27 0.60
N LEU A 75 -2.86 -1.97 1.19
CA LEU A 75 -2.83 -2.36 2.59
C LEU A 75 -1.67 -3.31 2.90
N ARG A 76 -1.49 -4.36 2.09
CA ARG A 76 -0.39 -5.33 2.26
C ARG A 76 0.96 -4.63 2.20
N ASP A 77 1.09 -3.67 1.30
CA ASP A 77 2.32 -2.89 1.17
C ASP A 77 2.58 -1.99 2.39
N LEU A 78 1.56 -1.27 2.89
CA LEU A 78 1.69 -0.43 4.08
C LEU A 78 2.04 -1.25 5.34
N ILE A 79 1.45 -2.44 5.47
CA ILE A 79 1.79 -3.40 6.54
C ILE A 79 3.21 -3.94 6.36
N GLY A 80 3.58 -4.33 5.13
CA GLY A 80 4.93 -4.82 4.81
C GLY A 80 6.01 -3.79 5.09
N LYS A 81 5.71 -2.50 4.88
CA LYS A 81 6.57 -1.36 5.22
C LYS A 81 6.50 -0.94 6.69
N ARG A 82 5.68 -1.62 7.51
CA ARG A 82 5.47 -1.30 8.93
C ARG A 82 5.03 0.13 9.17
N LEU A 83 4.26 0.72 8.25
CA LEU A 83 3.66 2.05 8.40
C LEU A 83 2.28 1.97 9.04
N VAL A 84 1.59 0.85 8.83
CA VAL A 84 0.26 0.56 9.36
C VAL A 84 0.26 -0.81 10.01
N GLU A 85 -0.42 -0.92 11.15
CA GLU A 85 -0.75 -2.18 11.80
C GLU A 85 -2.26 -2.45 11.68
N SER A 86 -2.60 -3.72 11.49
CA SER A 86 -3.98 -4.20 11.44
C SER A 86 -4.26 -4.98 12.71
N VAL A 87 -5.13 -4.43 13.55
CA VAL A 87 -5.54 -5.05 14.82
C VAL A 87 -6.97 -5.55 14.67
N ALA A 88 -7.19 -6.85 14.88
CA ALA A 88 -8.55 -7.37 14.97
C ALA A 88 -9.24 -6.73 16.18
N GLY A 89 -10.42 -6.14 15.98
CA GLY A 89 -11.20 -5.57 17.08
C GLY A 89 -11.47 -6.63 18.15
N ASN A 90 -11.50 -6.19 19.42
CA ASN A 90 -11.88 -7.07 20.53
C ASN A 90 -13.30 -7.62 20.33
N VAL A 91 -13.66 -8.64 21.12
CA VAL A 91 -14.94 -9.39 21.10
C VAL A 91 -16.21 -8.52 21.01
N HIS A 92 -16.14 -7.23 21.39
CA HIS A 92 -17.26 -6.28 21.36
C HIS A 92 -17.28 -5.34 20.14
N SER A 93 -16.21 -5.27 19.36
CA SER A 93 -16.09 -4.46 18.15
C SER A 93 -15.79 -5.38 16.97
N SER A 94 -16.85 -5.82 16.27
CA SER A 94 -16.71 -6.63 15.06
C SER A 94 -16.10 -5.78 13.93
N GLY A 95 -14.78 -5.74 13.83
CA GLY A 95 -14.09 -5.08 12.72
C GLY A 95 -12.59 -4.96 12.91
N THR A 96 -11.85 -5.04 11.80
CA THR A 96 -10.41 -4.75 11.78
C THR A 96 -10.18 -3.25 11.89
N VAL A 97 -9.32 -2.84 12.83
CA VAL A 97 -8.88 -1.46 13.01
C VAL A 97 -7.47 -1.31 12.45
N LEU A 98 -7.26 -0.29 11.64
CA LEU A 98 -5.95 0.13 11.14
C LEU A 98 -5.38 1.22 12.05
N HIS A 99 -4.10 1.10 12.39
CA HIS A 99 -3.36 2.04 13.23
C HIS A 99 -2.09 2.49 12.51
N LEU A 100 -1.75 3.78 12.55
CA LEU A 100 -0.41 4.21 12.16
C LEU A 100 0.61 3.77 13.22
N THR A 101 1.67 3.11 12.78
CA THR A 101 2.84 2.83 13.61
C THR A 101 3.60 4.13 13.90
N PRO A 102 4.58 4.14 14.83
CA PRO A 102 5.43 5.32 15.01
C PRO A 102 6.10 5.80 13.71
N ALA A 103 6.57 4.87 12.88
CA ALA A 103 7.14 5.19 11.56
C ALA A 103 6.08 5.79 10.61
N GLY A 104 4.85 5.25 10.65
CA GLY A 104 3.73 5.79 9.88
C GLY A 104 3.33 7.20 10.29
N GLN A 105 3.33 7.50 11.59
CA GLN A 105 3.05 8.84 12.12
C GLN A 105 4.10 9.85 11.70
N GLN A 106 5.39 9.48 11.78
CA GLN A 106 6.50 10.32 11.29
C GLN A 106 6.37 10.61 9.79
N ALA A 107 6.01 9.59 9.00
CA ALA A 107 5.83 9.72 7.56
C ALA A 107 4.69 10.69 7.19
N VAL A 108 3.61 10.73 7.96
CA VAL A 108 2.50 11.69 7.75
C VAL A 108 2.92 13.13 8.05
N HIS A 109 3.87 13.35 8.96
CA HIS A 109 4.33 14.69 9.34
C HIS A 109 5.50 15.21 8.51
N SER A 110 6.13 14.34 7.73
CA SER A 110 7.28 14.67 6.88
C SER A 110 6.91 14.88 5.40
N ALA A 111 5.64 14.69 5.05
CA ALA A 111 5.08 14.81 3.69
C ALA A 111 4.28 16.11 3.55
#